data_AF-A0A1A3HCI6-F1
#
_entry.id   AF-A0A1A3HCI6-F1
#
_cell.length_a   1.000
_cell.length_b   1.000
_cell.length_c   1.000
_cell.angle_alpha   90.00
_cell.angle_beta   90.00
_cell.angle_gamma   90.00
#
_symmetry.space_group_name_H-M   'P 1'
#
loop_
_entity.id
_entity.type
_entity.pdbx_description
1 polymer ?
#
loop_
_entity_poly.entity_id
_entity_poly.type
_entity_poly.pdbx_seq_one_letter_code
_entity_poly.pdbx_strand_id
1 'polypeptide(L)'
;MAQQWNFGGIEGSAGDLAGAVSTTQGLLDEGKASLAKLASVWGGSGSEAYQAVQQRWDNTAMELNNALQSLGHAVSEAGGQMQGTEHGVTGMFG
;
A
#
# COMPACT_ATOMS: atom_id res chain seq x y z
N MET A 1 -28.89 19.55 -3.92
CA MET A 1 -27.49 19.40 -4.37
C MET A 1 -27.08 17.98 -3.98
N ALA A 2 -27.31 16.99 -4.83
CA ALA A 2 -26.77 15.65 -4.59
C ALA A 2 -25.27 15.76 -4.81
N GLN A 3 -24.48 15.59 -3.75
CA GLN A 3 -23.03 15.48 -3.86
C GLN A 3 -22.78 14.23 -4.72
N GLN A 4 -22.58 14.43 -6.02
CA GLN A 4 -22.24 13.36 -6.96
C GLN A 4 -20.78 13.01 -6.68
N TRP A 5 -20.57 12.25 -5.61
CA TRP A 5 -19.30 11.63 -5.38
C TRP A 5 -18.99 10.76 -6.60
N ASN A 6 -17.80 10.89 -7.17
CA ASN A 6 -17.43 10.21 -8.41
C ASN A 6 -17.21 8.72 -8.13
N PHE A 7 -18.29 7.94 -8.03
CA PHE A 7 -18.30 6.52 -7.61
C PHE A 7 -17.40 5.64 -8.48
N GLY A 8 -17.50 5.78 -9.81
CA GLY A 8 -16.62 5.07 -10.74
C GLY A 8 -15.15 5.49 -10.59
N GLY A 9 -14.89 6.72 -10.16
CA GLY A 9 -13.56 7.18 -9.81
C GLY A 9 -12.99 6.49 -8.57
N ILE A 10 -13.80 6.23 -7.54
CA ILE A 10 -13.33 5.64 -6.27
C ILE A 10 -13.05 4.13 -6.43
N GLU A 11 -13.96 3.37 -7.06
CA GLU A 11 -13.72 1.94 -7.31
C GLU A 11 -12.53 1.70 -8.26
N GLY A 12 -12.44 2.49 -9.34
CA GLY A 12 -11.27 2.47 -10.23
C GLY A 12 -9.98 2.80 -9.47
N SER A 13 -9.99 3.84 -8.64
CA SER A 13 -8.85 4.22 -7.81
C SER A 13 -8.46 3.13 -6.79
N ALA A 14 -9.43 2.36 -6.28
CA ALA A 14 -9.15 1.25 -5.36
C ALA A 14 -8.44 0.08 -6.05
N GLY A 15 -8.86 -0.26 -7.28
CA GLY A 15 -8.18 -1.25 -8.10
C GLY A 15 -6.76 -0.82 -8.48
N ASP A 16 -6.60 0.43 -8.90
CA ASP A 16 -5.30 1.02 -9.21
C ASP A 16 -4.38 1.04 -7.98
N LEU A 17 -4.93 1.36 -6.80
CA LEU A 17 -4.21 1.32 -5.53
C LEU A 17 -3.70 -0.09 -5.23
N ALA A 18 -4.56 -1.11 -5.35
CA ALA A 18 -4.17 -2.49 -5.08
C ALA A 18 -3.02 -2.94 -6.02
N GLY A 19 -3.08 -2.55 -7.30
CA GLY A 19 -2.00 -2.79 -8.26
C GLY A 19 -0.68 -2.08 -7.88
N ALA A 20 -0.77 -0.81 -7.46
CA ALA A 20 0.39 -0.04 -7.01
C ALA A 20 1.02 -0.62 -5.73
N VAL A 21 0.19 -1.09 -4.78
CA VAL A 21 0.64 -1.78 -3.55
C VAL A 21 1.40 -3.05 -3.92
N SER A 22 0.85 -3.90 -4.79
CA SER A 22 1.52 -5.13 -5.23
C SER A 22 2.85 -4.85 -5.93
N THR A 23 2.90 -3.81 -6.77
CA THR A 23 4.12 -3.39 -7.46
C THR A 23 5.16 -2.92 -6.44
N THR A 24 4.74 -2.14 -5.45
CA THR A 24 5.62 -1.62 -4.40
C THR A 24 6.22 -2.76 -3.57
N GLN A 25 5.43 -3.76 -3.20
CA GLN A 25 5.95 -4.93 -2.47
C GLN A 25 7.01 -5.67 -3.28
N GLY A 26 6.79 -5.87 -4.59
CA GLY A 26 7.80 -6.45 -5.48
C GLY A 26 9.11 -5.66 -5.50
N LEU A 27 9.03 -4.33 -5.60
CA LEU A 27 10.21 -3.46 -5.56
C LEU A 27 10.94 -3.51 -4.21
N LEU A 28 10.21 -3.65 -3.10
CA LEU A 28 10.80 -3.83 -1.77
C LEU A 28 11.56 -5.17 -1.66
N ASP A 29 11.04 -6.22 -2.25
CA ASP A 29 11.70 -7.53 -2.26
C ASP A 29 12.94 -7.52 -3.18
N GLU A 30 12.84 -6.89 -4.35
CA GLU A 30 13.97 -6.69 -5.27
C GLU A 30 15.10 -5.85 -4.64
N GLY A 31 14.74 -4.79 -3.90
CA GLY A 31 15.71 -3.97 -3.20
C GLY A 31 16.42 -4.73 -2.08
N LYS A 32 15.68 -5.56 -1.31
CA LYS A 32 16.27 -6.45 -0.29
C LYS A 32 17.25 -7.45 -0.90
N ALA A 33 16.87 -8.07 -2.01
CA ALA A 33 17.75 -8.99 -2.74
C ALA A 33 19.00 -8.29 -3.29
N SER A 34 18.87 -7.05 -3.74
CA SER A 34 19.99 -6.25 -4.23
C SER A 34 20.97 -5.91 -3.09
N LEU A 35 20.47 -5.54 -1.91
CA LEU A 35 21.30 -5.35 -0.73
C LEU A 35 22.06 -6.63 -0.37
N ALA A 36 21.40 -7.80 -0.39
CA ALA A 36 22.05 -9.08 -0.13
C ALA A 36 23.20 -9.38 -1.11
N LYS A 37 23.05 -9.06 -2.40
CA LYS A 37 24.14 -9.20 -3.39
C LYS A 37 25.31 -8.27 -3.12
N LEU A 38 25.05 -7.07 -2.61
CA LEU A 38 26.09 -6.10 -2.24
C LEU A 38 26.82 -6.47 -0.93
N ALA A 39 26.31 -7.44 -0.16
CA ALA A 39 26.94 -7.87 1.09
C ALA A 39 28.41 -8.24 0.89
N SER A 40 28.76 -8.97 -0.18
CA SER A 40 30.15 -9.35 -0.45
C SER A 40 31.08 -8.16 -0.72
N VAL A 41 30.53 -7.06 -1.27
CA VAL A 41 31.30 -5.84 -1.56
C VAL A 41 31.60 -5.07 -0.27
N TRP A 42 30.73 -5.14 0.72
CA TRP A 42 30.86 -4.40 1.99
C TRP A 42 31.55 -5.19 3.11
N GLY A 43 32.19 -6.32 2.80
CA GLY A 43 32.87 -7.16 3.79
C GLY A 43 32.04 -8.34 4.32
N GLY A 44 30.95 -8.68 3.62
CA GLY A 44 30.03 -9.76 3.97
C GLY A 44 28.85 -9.31 4.84
N SER A 45 27.98 -10.26 5.17
CA SER A 45 26.81 -10.02 6.03
C SER A 45 27.16 -9.66 7.48
N GLY A 46 28.39 -9.95 7.91
CA GLY A 46 28.92 -9.57 9.23
C GLY A 46 29.40 -8.12 9.33
N SER A 47 29.46 -7.39 8.22
CA SER A 47 29.91 -6.00 8.20
C SER A 47 28.91 -5.08 8.90
N GLU A 48 29.40 -4.20 9.78
CA GLU A 48 28.59 -3.17 10.43
C GLU A 48 27.88 -2.27 9.41
N ALA A 49 28.55 -1.93 8.32
CA ALA A 49 27.98 -1.12 7.25
C ALA A 49 26.80 -1.82 6.57
N TYR A 50 26.94 -3.12 6.27
CA TYR A 50 25.85 -3.91 5.71
C TYR A 50 24.67 -4.01 6.68
N GLN A 51 24.94 -4.34 7.95
CA GLN A 51 23.90 -4.48 8.98
C GLN A 51 23.14 -3.17 9.18
N ALA A 52 23.82 -2.02 9.21
CA ALA A 52 23.17 -0.72 9.33
C ALA A 52 22.22 -0.42 8.17
N VAL A 53 22.64 -0.69 6.93
CA VAL A 53 21.81 -0.48 5.74
C VAL A 53 20.65 -1.47 5.70
N GLN A 54 20.91 -2.74 6.03
CA GLN A 54 19.90 -3.79 6.07
C GLN A 54 18.81 -3.49 7.11
N GLN A 55 19.18 -3.04 8.30
CA GLN A 55 18.23 -2.66 9.34
C GLN A 55 17.41 -1.43 8.93
N ARG A 56 18.05 -0.43 8.33
CA ARG A 56 17.34 0.75 7.81
C ARG A 56 16.35 0.35 6.71
N TRP A 57 16.75 -0.53 5.80
CA TRP A 57 15.89 -1.04 4.74
C TRP A 57 14.65 -1.74 5.30
N ASP A 58 14.84 -2.71 6.21
CA ASP A 58 13.75 -3.46 6.81
C ASP A 58 12.77 -2.54 7.56
N ASN A 59 13.27 -1.55 8.30
CA ASN A 59 12.43 -0.57 9.00
C ASN A 59 11.60 0.27 8.03
N THR A 60 12.22 0.83 7.00
CA THR A 60 11.51 1.66 6.01
C THR A 60 10.52 0.85 5.17
N ALA A 61 10.87 -0.38 4.81
CA ALA A 61 9.97 -1.28 4.09
C ALA A 61 8.73 -1.63 4.94
N MET A 62 8.93 -1.92 6.22
CA MET A 62 7.83 -2.17 7.16
C MET A 62 6.92 -0.95 7.32
N GLU A 63 7.50 0.24 7.48
CA GLU A 63 6.72 1.49 7.60
C GLU A 63 5.86 1.74 6.34
N LEU A 64 6.45 1.56 5.15
CA LEU A 64 5.73 1.70 3.90
C LEU A 64 4.59 0.69 3.79
N ASN A 65 4.83 -0.57 4.15
CA ASN A 65 3.79 -1.60 4.13
C ASN A 65 2.63 -1.28 5.08
N ASN A 66 2.92 -0.76 6.28
CA ASN A 66 1.88 -0.33 7.21
C ASN A 66 1.07 0.85 6.68
N ALA A 67 1.73 1.82 6.03
CA ALA A 67 1.08 2.96 5.41
C ALA A 67 0.16 2.53 4.25
N LEU A 68 0.64 1.62 3.40
CA LEU A 68 -0.13 1.07 2.28
C LEU A 68 -1.35 0.27 2.76
N GLN A 69 -1.21 -0.55 3.81
CA GLN A 69 -2.34 -1.25 4.41
C GLN A 69 -3.39 -0.29 4.99
N SER A 70 -2.94 0.74 5.71
CA SER A 70 -3.82 1.78 6.25
C SER A 70 -4.57 2.52 5.15
N LEU A 71 -3.89 2.84 4.05
CA LEU A 71 -4.49 3.45 2.87
C LEU A 71 -5.53 2.53 2.21
N GLY A 72 -5.22 1.24 2.07
CA GLY A 72 -6.16 0.25 1.55
C GLY A 72 -7.43 0.14 2.40
N HIS A 73 -7.30 0.13 3.72
CA HIS A 73 -8.45 0.13 4.63
C HIS A 73 -9.30 1.40 4.48
N ALA A 74 -8.67 2.58 4.43
CA ALA A 74 -9.40 3.85 4.28
C ALA A 74 -10.18 3.91 2.95
N VAL A 75 -9.60 3.41 1.86
CA VAL A 75 -10.28 3.34 0.56
C VAL A 75 -11.44 2.34 0.59
N SER A 76 -11.27 1.18 1.21
CA SER A 76 -12.35 0.20 1.36
C SER A 76 -13.49 0.71 2.23
N GLU A 77 -13.18 1.42 3.32
CA GLU A 77 -14.18 2.00 4.21
C GLU A 77 -15.00 3.07 3.48
N ALA A 78 -14.34 3.93 2.70
CA ALA A 78 -15.00 4.93 1.86
C ALA A 78 -15.99 4.26 0.87
N GLY A 79 -15.60 3.15 0.24
CA GLY A 79 -16.49 2.38 -0.63
C GLY A 79 -17.71 1.78 0.10
N GLY A 80 -17.49 1.20 1.29
CA GLY A 80 -18.56 0.58 2.08
C GLY A 80 -19.59 1.57 2.63
N GLN A 81 -19.15 2.72 3.16
CA GLN A 81 -20.05 3.79 3.63
C GLN A 81 -20.94 4.34 2.49
N MET A 82 -20.40 4.40 1.28
CA MET A 82 -21.14 4.84 0.10
C MET A 82 -22.22 3.84 -0.31
N GLN A 83 -21.91 2.55 -0.38
CA GLN A 83 -22.89 1.50 -0.71
C GLN A 83 -24.07 1.48 0.28
N GLY A 84 -23.78 1.65 1.58
CA GLY A 84 -24.83 1.74 2.61
C GLY A 84 -25.73 2.96 2.44
N THR A 85 -25.17 4.10 2.03
CA THR A 85 -25.92 5.34 1.77
C THR A 85 -26.84 5.19 0.55
N GLU A 86 -26.38 4.56 -0.53
CA GLU A 86 -27.20 4.31 -1.73
C GLU A 86 -28.36 3.37 -1.43
N HIS A 87 -28.15 2.27 -0.71
CA HIS A 87 -29.27 1.38 -0.33
C HIS A 87 -30.31 2.09 0.54
N GLY A 88 -29.88 2.95 1.46
CA GLY A 88 -30.78 3.74 2.30
C GLY A 88 -31.61 4.74 1.50
N VAL A 89 -31.00 5.42 0.53
CA VAL A 89 -31.71 6.38 -0.35
C VAL A 89 -32.63 5.66 -1.33
N THR A 90 -32.17 4.59 -1.99
CA THR A 90 -32.98 3.85 -2.96
C THR A 90 -34.17 3.16 -2.28
N GLY A 91 -34.01 2.67 -1.04
CA GLY A 91 -35.11 2.11 -0.25
C GLY A 91 -36.10 3.16 0.28
N MET A 92 -35.74 4.44 0.27
CA MET A 92 -36.62 5.54 0.71
C MET A 92 -37.46 6.13 -0.43
N PHE A 93 -37.04 5.91 -1.68
CA PHE A 93 -37.69 6.44 -2.89
C PHE A 93 -38.15 5.37 -3.89
N GLY A 94 -37.94 4.08 -3.59
CA GLY A 94 -38.41 2.92 -4.34
C GLY A 94 -39.71 2.34 -3.80
#